data_AF-A0A534VEN4-F1
#
_entry.id   AF-A0A534VEN4-F1
#
_cell.length_a   1.000
_cell.length_b   1.000
_cell.length_c   1.000
_cell.angle_alpha   90.00
_cell.angle_beta   90.00
_cell.angle_gamma   90.00
#
_symmetry.space_group_name_H-M   'P 1'
#
loop_
_entity.id
_entity.type
_entity.pdbx_description
1 polymer ?
#
loop_
_entity_poly.entity_id
_entity_poly.type
_entity_poly.pdbx_seq_one_letter_code
_entity_poly.pdbx_strand_id
1 'polypeptide(L)'
;PIHPLAAVVRRALVADVGGFDETLRGCEDWDLFLRLSRRGMRWASVEAALCEYRVHPAQSHGQTRMMLASAIRVLERFFSDSDLPPALREMEGQAFQAAYLRGAAECYRAGLVADGDRAFHAAARARPDFLGEPASLRRFCRDLMPTGAQHQDVIVTSWRAVTWTAARRGRARWATLRLTARLARKRLRSLVGSARADRGDRDQRDLLASRPPP
;
A
#
# COMPACT_ATOMS: atom_id res chain seq x y z
N PRO A 1 4.05 5.90 0.76
CA PRO A 1 5.32 6.25 1.44
C PRO A 1 5.68 7.66 1.00
N ILE A 2 6.35 8.45 1.84
CA ILE A 2 6.88 9.74 1.40
C ILE A 2 8.09 9.42 0.53
N HIS A 3 8.07 9.85 -0.74
CA HIS A 3 9.20 9.63 -1.62
C HIS A 3 10.26 10.70 -1.32
N PRO A 4 11.57 10.37 -1.28
CA PRO A 4 12.63 11.33 -0.94
C PRO A 4 12.67 12.53 -1.87
N LEU A 5 12.27 12.36 -3.14
CA LEU A 5 12.12 13.44 -4.11
C LEU A 5 11.12 14.53 -3.69
N ALA A 6 10.17 14.22 -2.81
CA ALA A 6 9.12 15.12 -2.36
C ALA A 6 9.37 15.66 -0.94
N ALA A 7 10.56 15.45 -0.38
CA ALA A 7 10.92 15.90 0.96
C ALA A 7 12.04 16.94 0.90
N VAL A 8 11.87 18.05 1.61
CA VAL A 8 12.91 19.06 1.81
C VAL A 8 13.14 19.23 3.30
N VAL A 9 14.40 19.13 3.73
CA VAL A 9 14.81 19.23 5.13
C VAL A 9 15.99 20.20 5.23
N ARG A 10 16.06 20.97 6.33
CA ARG A 10 17.22 21.84 6.59
C ARG A 10 18.49 20.99 6.74
N ARG A 11 19.54 21.33 5.98
CA ARG A 11 20.85 20.65 6.04
C ARG A 11 21.39 20.50 7.46
N ALA A 12 21.24 21.53 8.30
CA ALA A 12 21.72 21.51 9.68
C ALA A 12 21.08 20.38 10.52
N LEU A 13 19.79 20.08 10.30
CA LEU A 13 19.10 19.01 11.00
C LEU A 13 19.58 17.63 10.55
N VAL A 14 19.84 17.46 9.24
CA VAL A 14 20.41 16.22 8.70
C VAL A 14 21.80 15.97 9.26
N ALA A 15 22.62 17.03 9.36
CA ALA A 15 23.95 16.94 9.96
C ALA A 15 23.89 16.59 11.46
N ASP A 16 22.95 17.16 12.22
CA ASP A 16 22.77 16.89 13.66
C ASP A 16 22.42 15.42 13.96
N VAL A 17 21.71 14.75 13.06
CA VAL A 17 21.41 13.32 13.20
C VAL A 17 22.43 12.39 12.55
N GLY A 18 23.54 12.93 12.03
CA GLY A 18 24.64 12.15 11.45
C GLY A 18 24.45 11.71 10.00
N GLY A 19 23.51 12.31 9.25
CA GLY A 19 23.29 11.98 7.84
C GLY A 19 22.60 10.63 7.60
N PHE A 20 22.82 10.05 6.42
CA PHE A 20 22.28 8.73 6.04
C PHE A 20 23.08 7.59 6.67
N ASP A 21 22.42 6.47 6.94
CA ASP A 21 23.10 5.23 7.32
C ASP A 21 23.56 4.49 6.05
N GLU A 22 24.85 4.60 5.73
CA GLU A 22 25.45 4.00 4.53
C GLU A 22 25.50 2.46 4.58
N THR A 23 25.18 1.84 5.73
CA THR A 23 25.08 0.38 5.82
C THR A 23 23.76 -0.16 5.25
N LEU A 24 22.76 0.71 5.08
CA LEU A 24 21.48 0.36 4.46
C LEU A 24 21.63 0.36 2.93
N ARG A 25 21.09 -0.69 2.30
CA ARG A 25 21.04 -0.79 0.83
C ARG A 25 19.75 -0.23 0.22
N GLY A 26 18.81 0.16 1.08
CA GLY A 26 17.56 0.82 0.73
C GLY A 26 16.88 1.32 2.01
N CYS A 27 15.86 2.16 1.86
CA CYS A 27 15.14 2.77 2.97
C CYS A 27 16.01 3.67 3.89
N GLU A 28 17.16 4.12 3.41
CA GLU A 28 18.04 5.08 4.09
C GLU A 28 17.34 6.42 4.35
N ASP A 29 16.48 6.83 3.42
CA ASP A 29 15.57 7.96 3.52
C ASP A 29 14.58 7.80 4.68
N TRP A 30 13.96 6.61 4.77
CA TRP A 30 12.99 6.31 5.81
C TRP A 30 13.63 6.27 7.20
N ASP A 31 14.79 5.65 7.34
CA ASP A 31 15.60 5.68 8.57
C ASP A 31 15.92 7.12 9.00
N LEU A 32 16.40 7.95 8.06
CA LEU A 32 16.69 9.36 8.30
C LEU A 32 15.45 10.11 8.79
N PHE A 33 14.29 9.91 8.15
CA PHE A 33 13.05 10.60 8.53
C PHE A 33 12.57 10.18 9.92
N LEU A 34 12.71 8.91 10.29
CA LEU A 34 12.39 8.45 11.64
C LEU A 34 13.31 9.10 12.68
N ARG A 35 14.62 9.14 12.44
CA ARG A 35 15.58 9.80 13.34
C ARG A 35 15.32 11.29 13.51
N LEU A 36 15.05 12.00 12.41
CA LEU A 36 14.67 13.42 12.45
C LEU A 36 13.38 13.65 13.25
N SER A 37 12.37 12.80 13.03
CA SER A 37 11.11 12.86 13.80
C SER A 37 11.35 12.60 15.28
N ARG A 38 12.26 11.68 15.62
CA ARG A 38 12.63 11.39 17.01
C ARG A 38 13.30 12.55 17.73
N ARG A 39 14.04 13.39 17.00
CA ARG A 39 14.61 14.66 17.50
C ARG A 39 13.58 15.79 17.66
N GLY A 40 12.29 15.52 17.46
CA GLY A 40 11.22 16.51 17.63
C GLY A 40 10.99 17.38 16.40
N MET A 41 11.54 17.00 15.24
CA MET A 41 11.25 17.68 13.99
C MET A 41 9.76 17.53 13.65
N ARG A 42 9.14 18.65 13.29
CA ARG A 42 7.75 18.68 12.81
C ARG A 42 7.73 18.68 11.29
N TRP A 43 6.90 17.81 10.73
CA TRP A 43 6.67 17.74 9.28
C TRP A 43 5.46 18.58 8.91
N ALA A 44 5.55 19.25 7.76
CA ALA A 44 4.43 19.89 7.10
C ALA A 44 4.27 19.29 5.71
N SER A 45 3.03 19.06 5.28
CA SER A 45 2.72 18.57 3.94
C SER A 45 2.21 19.72 3.08
N VAL A 46 2.71 19.81 1.85
CA VAL A 46 2.14 20.68 0.83
C VAL A 46 1.17 19.84 0.01
N GLU A 47 -0.10 20.20 0.00
CA GLU A 47 -1.15 19.47 -0.73
C GLU A 47 -1.14 19.85 -2.22
N ALA A 48 -0.02 19.59 -2.89
CA ALA A 48 0.17 19.82 -4.31
C ALA A 48 1.04 18.72 -4.94
N ALA A 49 0.78 18.40 -6.20
CA ALA A 49 1.66 17.54 -6.99
C ALA A 49 2.90 18.34 -7.41
N LEU A 50 3.99 18.19 -6.65
CA LEU A 50 5.22 18.96 -6.85
C LEU A 50 6.30 18.22 -7.66
N CYS A 51 6.12 16.92 -7.91
CA CYS A 51 7.12 16.12 -8.57
C CYS A 51 6.53 14.97 -9.38
N GLU A 52 7.25 14.57 -10.42
CA GLU A 52 6.96 13.38 -11.23
C GLU A 52 8.01 12.30 -10.97
N TYR A 53 7.57 11.05 -10.84
CA TYR A 53 8.45 9.91 -10.66
C TYR A 53 8.27 8.94 -11.83
N ARG A 54 9.36 8.58 -12.49
CA ARG A 54 9.35 7.60 -13.58
C ARG A 54 9.44 6.19 -13.01
N VAL A 55 8.41 5.39 -13.26
CA VAL A 55 8.41 3.95 -12.98
C VAL A 55 8.83 3.21 -14.25
N HIS A 56 9.89 2.40 -14.17
CA HIS A 56 10.30 1.51 -15.26
C HIS A 56 10.19 0.04 -14.81
N PRO A 57 9.91 -0.90 -15.72
CA PRO A 57 9.69 -2.30 -15.39
C PRO A 57 10.95 -3.04 -14.90
N ALA A 58 12.15 -2.45 -15.02
CA ALA A 58 13.42 -3.07 -14.60
C ALA A 58 13.63 -3.19 -13.06
N GLN A 59 12.56 -3.34 -12.27
CA GLN A 59 12.67 -3.69 -10.86
C GLN A 59 13.07 -5.17 -10.76
N SER A 60 14.34 -5.42 -10.43
CA SER A 60 14.83 -6.79 -10.30
C SER A 60 14.25 -7.47 -9.06
N HIS A 61 14.08 -8.79 -9.11
CA HIS A 61 13.69 -9.60 -7.94
C HIS A 61 14.62 -9.38 -6.73
N GLY A 62 15.91 -9.11 -6.99
CA GLY A 62 16.89 -8.79 -5.96
C GLY A 62 16.57 -7.48 -5.23
N GLN A 63 16.14 -6.47 -6.00
CA GLN A 63 15.70 -5.18 -5.44
C GLN A 63 14.51 -5.35 -4.51
N THR A 64 13.49 -6.13 -4.90
CA THR A 64 12.30 -6.36 -4.06
C THR A 64 12.65 -6.97 -2.71
N ARG A 65 13.48 -8.03 -2.70
CA ARG A 65 13.90 -8.68 -1.46
C ARG A 65 14.75 -7.75 -0.59
N MET A 66 15.68 -7.03 -1.22
CA MET A 66 16.54 -6.07 -0.52
C MET A 66 15.72 -4.95 0.11
N MET A 67 14.72 -4.39 -0.59
CA MET A 67 13.85 -3.34 -0.05
C MET A 67 13.04 -3.81 1.15
N LEU A 68 12.47 -5.02 1.11
CA LEU A 68 11.77 -5.59 2.27
C LEU A 68 12.74 -5.81 3.43
N ALA A 69 13.90 -6.44 3.20
CA ALA A 69 14.89 -6.69 4.25
C ALA A 69 15.37 -5.37 4.90
N SER A 70 15.62 -4.33 4.09
CA SER A 70 16.03 -3.02 4.60
C SER A 70 14.94 -2.36 5.42
N ALA A 71 13.68 -2.41 4.97
CA ALA A 71 12.56 -1.89 5.74
C ALA A 71 12.41 -2.58 7.11
N ILE A 72 12.59 -3.90 7.18
CA ILE A 72 12.57 -4.64 8.44
C ILE A 72 13.74 -4.22 9.35
N ARG A 73 14.95 -4.10 8.80
CA ARG A 73 16.12 -3.65 9.56
C ARG A 73 15.95 -2.24 10.15
N VAL A 74 15.33 -1.33 9.41
CA VAL A 74 15.01 0.03 9.90
C VAL A 74 14.05 -0.04 11.08
N LEU A 75 13.01 -0.87 11.01
CA LEU A 75 12.08 -1.06 12.12
C LEU A 75 12.73 -1.72 13.33
N GLU A 76 13.50 -2.78 13.14
CA GLU A 76 14.23 -3.46 14.22
C GLU A 76 15.13 -2.48 14.97
N ARG A 77 15.89 -1.65 14.23
CA ARG A 77 16.71 -0.60 14.84
C ARG A 77 15.86 0.42 15.59
N PHE A 78 14.80 0.92 14.98
CA PHE A 78 13.93 1.94 15.57
C PHE A 78 13.29 1.47 16.88
N PHE A 79 12.81 0.22 16.92
CA PHE A 79 12.18 -0.36 18.11
C PHE A 79 13.17 -0.92 19.14
N SER A 80 14.45 -1.09 18.77
CA SER A 80 15.52 -1.42 19.73
C SER A 80 15.92 -0.26 20.65
N ASP A 81 15.48 0.96 20.35
CA ASP A 81 15.73 2.15 21.17
C ASP A 81 14.98 2.05 22.51
N SER A 82 15.72 1.95 23.62
CA SER A 82 15.15 1.87 24.97
C SER A 82 14.40 3.14 25.38
N ASP A 83 14.77 4.29 24.80
CA ASP A 83 14.22 5.60 25.13
C ASP A 83 12.98 5.93 24.28
N LEU A 84 12.49 4.97 23.50
CA LEU A 84 11.32 5.16 22.67
C LEU A 84 10.07 5.44 23.53
N PRO A 85 9.25 6.46 23.25
CA PRO A 85 8.03 6.71 24.01
C PRO A 85 7.08 5.48 24.03
N PRO A 86 6.37 5.20 25.15
CA PRO A 86 5.45 4.07 25.24
C PRO A 86 4.41 4.01 24.12
N ALA A 87 3.82 5.16 23.77
CA ALA A 87 2.85 5.26 22.69
C ALA A 87 3.42 4.82 21.32
N LEU A 88 4.72 5.01 21.09
CA LEU A 88 5.37 4.52 19.86
C LEU A 88 5.66 3.03 19.96
N ARG A 89 6.10 2.52 21.12
CA ARG A 89 6.31 1.08 21.35
C ARG A 89 5.04 0.26 21.10
N GLU A 90 3.88 0.76 21.52
CA GLU A 90 2.58 0.12 21.27
C GLU A 90 2.27 -0.04 19.76
N MET A 91 2.88 0.78 18.90
CA MET A 91 2.69 0.71 17.46
C MET A 91 3.60 -0.34 16.77
N GLU A 92 4.48 -1.03 17.49
CA GLU A 92 5.46 -1.97 16.92
C GLU A 92 4.80 -3.03 16.03
N GLY A 93 3.81 -3.75 16.55
CA GLY A 93 3.09 -4.78 15.80
C GLY A 93 2.42 -4.21 14.54
N GLN A 94 1.86 -2.99 14.62
CA GLN A 94 1.28 -2.30 13.47
C GLN A 94 2.33 -1.90 12.43
N ALA A 95 3.49 -1.40 12.87
CA ALA A 95 4.57 -0.96 11.99
C ALA A 95 5.14 -2.15 11.21
N PHE A 96 5.47 -3.25 11.88
CA PHE A 96 5.94 -4.48 11.24
C PHE A 96 4.87 -5.07 10.32
N GLN A 97 3.62 -5.15 10.76
CA GLN A 97 2.51 -5.61 9.92
C GLN A 97 2.40 -4.77 8.63
N ALA A 98 2.48 -3.45 8.71
CA ALA A 98 2.36 -2.57 7.56
C ALA A 98 3.55 -2.72 6.58
N ALA A 99 4.77 -2.92 7.09
CA ALA A 99 5.97 -3.16 6.30
C ALA A 99 5.89 -4.52 5.59
N TYR A 100 5.52 -5.58 6.31
CA TYR A 100 5.36 -6.92 5.75
C TYR A 100 4.25 -6.99 4.69
N LEU A 101 3.11 -6.31 4.88
CA LEU A 101 2.07 -6.27 3.86
C LEU A 101 2.52 -5.55 2.59
N ARG A 102 3.28 -4.46 2.72
CA ARG A 102 3.86 -3.78 1.55
C ARG A 102 4.86 -4.70 0.84
N GLY A 103 5.78 -5.32 1.59
CA GLY A 103 6.73 -6.27 1.04
C GLY A 103 6.07 -7.45 0.34
N ALA A 104 5.00 -8.00 0.94
CA ALA A 104 4.22 -9.06 0.33
C ALA A 104 3.63 -8.62 -1.01
N ALA A 105 3.04 -7.41 -1.06
CA ALA A 105 2.47 -6.88 -2.30
C ALA A 105 3.51 -6.65 -3.41
N GLU A 106 4.68 -6.11 -3.06
CA GLU A 106 5.81 -5.97 -3.98
C GLU A 106 6.29 -7.34 -4.51
N CYS A 107 6.45 -8.33 -3.62
CA CYS A 107 6.82 -9.69 -4.00
C CYS A 107 5.81 -10.31 -4.97
N TYR A 108 4.50 -10.16 -4.71
CA TYR A 108 3.47 -10.67 -5.61
C TYR A 108 3.50 -9.97 -6.98
N ARG A 109 3.69 -8.64 -7.02
CA ARG A 109 3.84 -7.90 -8.28
C ARG A 109 5.07 -8.32 -9.07
N ALA A 110 6.16 -8.66 -8.38
CA ALA A 110 7.37 -9.20 -8.98
C ALA A 110 7.30 -10.71 -9.30
N GLY A 111 6.15 -11.38 -9.11
CA GLY A 111 6.02 -12.83 -9.36
C GLY A 111 6.69 -13.74 -8.31
N LEU A 112 7.24 -13.18 -7.23
CA LEU A 112 7.90 -13.89 -6.13
C LEU A 112 6.89 -14.45 -5.12
N VAL A 113 6.05 -15.40 -5.57
CA VAL A 113 4.91 -15.89 -4.78
C VAL A 113 5.31 -16.44 -3.41
N ALA A 114 6.39 -17.23 -3.32
CA ALA A 114 6.82 -17.80 -2.05
C ALA A 114 7.34 -16.75 -1.05
N ASP A 115 8.01 -15.71 -1.53
CA ASP A 115 8.42 -14.57 -0.69
C ASP A 115 7.20 -13.74 -0.25
N GLY A 116 6.22 -13.56 -1.15
CA GLY A 116 4.96 -12.90 -0.85
C GLY A 116 4.17 -13.63 0.24
N ASP A 117 4.04 -14.95 0.13
CA ASP A 117 3.39 -15.80 1.13
C ASP A 117 4.09 -15.66 2.50
N ARG A 118 5.43 -15.75 2.53
CA ARG A 118 6.23 -15.59 3.75
C ARG A 118 6.02 -14.22 4.41
N ALA A 119 6.07 -13.15 3.63
CA ALA A 119 5.87 -11.78 4.13
C ALA A 119 4.44 -11.59 4.65
N PHE A 120 3.42 -12.08 3.93
CA PHE A 120 2.03 -11.99 4.40
C PHE A 120 1.82 -12.75 5.72
N HIS A 121 2.40 -13.95 5.86
CA HIS A 121 2.37 -14.69 7.12
C HIS A 121 3.12 -13.95 8.24
N ALA A 122 4.23 -13.29 7.95
CA ALA A 122 4.94 -12.46 8.92
C ALA A 122 4.09 -11.26 9.38
N ALA A 123 3.34 -10.63 8.47
CA ALA A 123 2.39 -9.58 8.83
C ALA A 123 1.32 -10.08 9.81
N ALA A 124 0.76 -11.27 9.56
CA ALA A 124 -0.24 -11.89 10.43
C ALA A 124 0.32 -12.33 11.79
N ARG A 125 1.61 -12.67 11.87
CA ARG A 125 2.27 -12.91 13.16
C ARG A 125 2.51 -11.62 13.94
N ALA A 126 2.90 -10.53 13.26
CA ALA A 126 3.20 -9.26 13.90
C ALA A 126 1.94 -8.60 14.49
N ARG A 127 0.80 -8.71 13.81
CA ARG A 127 -0.50 -8.25 14.31
C ARG A 127 -1.61 -9.05 13.66
N PRO A 128 -2.21 -10.07 14.30
CA PRO A 128 -3.25 -10.91 13.70
C PRO A 128 -4.55 -10.16 13.34
N ASP A 129 -4.91 -9.14 14.12
CA ASP A 129 -6.21 -8.46 14.06
C ASP A 129 -6.50 -7.79 12.71
N PHE A 130 -5.45 -7.43 11.96
CA PHE A 130 -5.60 -6.79 10.64
C PHE A 130 -6.41 -7.63 9.64
N LEU A 131 -6.47 -8.96 9.83
CA LEU A 131 -7.26 -9.86 8.98
C LEU A 131 -8.77 -9.61 9.11
N GLY A 132 -9.22 -9.05 10.24
CA GLY A 132 -10.60 -8.64 10.47
C GLY A 132 -10.88 -7.19 10.07
N GLU A 133 -9.85 -6.40 9.76
CA GLU A 133 -9.96 -4.96 9.55
C GLU A 133 -10.13 -4.61 8.07
N PRO A 134 -11.30 -4.09 7.65
CA PRO A 134 -11.55 -3.77 6.25
C PRO A 134 -10.58 -2.74 5.69
N ALA A 135 -10.11 -1.79 6.51
CA ALA A 135 -9.16 -0.76 6.08
C ALA A 135 -7.80 -1.35 5.71
N SER A 136 -7.27 -2.24 6.55
CA SER A 136 -5.98 -2.92 6.37
C SER A 136 -5.99 -3.80 5.12
N LEU A 137 -7.06 -4.57 4.92
CA LEU A 137 -7.24 -5.39 3.72
C LEU A 137 -7.40 -4.54 2.45
N ARG A 138 -8.15 -3.43 2.51
CA ARG A 138 -8.29 -2.50 1.37
C ARG A 138 -6.97 -1.89 0.97
N ARG A 139 -6.15 -1.47 1.94
CA ARG A 139 -4.81 -0.95 1.69
C ARG A 139 -3.93 -2.00 1.02
N PHE A 140 -3.92 -3.23 1.53
CA PHE A 140 -3.16 -4.32 0.91
C PHE A 140 -3.59 -4.60 -0.53
N CYS A 141 -4.90 -4.61 -0.80
CA CYS A 141 -5.43 -4.77 -2.17
C CYS A 141 -4.95 -3.64 -3.10
N ARG A 142 -4.87 -2.41 -2.59
CA ARG A 142 -4.32 -1.27 -3.35
C ARG A 142 -2.83 -1.46 -3.63
N ASP A 143 -2.06 -1.92 -2.64
CA ASP A 143 -0.61 -2.12 -2.78
C ASP A 143 -0.26 -3.23 -3.81
N LEU A 144 -1.19 -4.16 -4.07
CA LEU A 144 -1.08 -5.19 -5.12
C LEU A 144 -1.23 -4.63 -6.54
N MET A 145 -1.76 -3.41 -6.68
CA MET A 145 -1.89 -2.74 -7.97
C MET A 145 -0.56 -2.12 -8.40
N PRO A 146 -0.27 -2.07 -9.73
CA PRO A 146 0.85 -1.29 -10.25
C PRO A 146 0.78 0.15 -9.74
N THR A 147 1.93 0.75 -9.41
CA THR A 147 2.02 2.09 -8.79
C THR A 147 1.25 3.17 -9.55
N GLY A 148 1.25 3.14 -10.88
CA GLY A 148 0.48 4.08 -11.73
C GLY A 148 -1.04 3.83 -11.78
N ALA A 149 -1.53 2.75 -11.19
CA ALA A 149 -2.95 2.37 -11.14
C ALA A 149 -3.53 2.45 -9.72
N GLN A 150 -2.81 3.06 -8.76
CA GLN A 150 -3.24 3.19 -7.36
C GLN A 150 -4.18 4.39 -7.11
N HIS A 151 -4.79 4.96 -8.15
CA HIS A 151 -5.84 5.98 -8.01
C HIS A 151 -7.14 5.39 -7.44
N GLN A 152 -7.91 6.22 -6.72
CA GLN A 152 -9.03 5.80 -5.89
C GLN A 152 -10.18 5.10 -6.65
N ASP A 153 -10.21 5.16 -7.98
CA ASP A 153 -11.27 4.60 -8.81
C ASP A 153 -11.05 3.13 -9.26
N VAL A 154 -9.90 2.52 -8.97
CA VAL A 154 -9.56 1.15 -9.47
C VAL A 154 -9.61 0.07 -8.38
N ILE A 155 -10.11 0.38 -7.17
CA ILE A 155 -10.24 -0.61 -6.08
C ILE A 155 -11.30 -1.70 -6.41
N VAL A 156 -12.21 -1.43 -7.36
CA VAL A 156 -13.37 -2.30 -7.66
C VAL A 156 -13.01 -3.49 -8.57
N THR A 157 -11.96 -3.39 -9.38
CA THR A 157 -11.69 -4.39 -10.45
C THR A 157 -10.73 -5.50 -10.04
N SER A 158 -9.92 -5.32 -9.00
CA SER A 158 -8.81 -6.24 -8.68
C SER A 158 -9.03 -7.14 -7.47
N TRP A 159 -10.18 -7.02 -6.79
CA TRP A 159 -10.63 -7.95 -5.74
C TRP A 159 -10.64 -9.42 -6.20
N ARG A 160 -10.87 -9.64 -7.50
CA ARG A 160 -10.83 -10.97 -8.14
C ARG A 160 -9.46 -11.63 -8.04
N ALA A 161 -8.36 -10.88 -8.12
CA ALA A 161 -7.01 -11.44 -8.10
C ALA A 161 -6.58 -11.82 -6.68
N VAL A 162 -6.82 -10.94 -5.70
CA VAL A 162 -6.44 -11.12 -4.29
C VAL A 162 -7.09 -12.36 -3.67
N THR A 163 -8.34 -12.63 -4.03
CA THR A 163 -9.08 -13.81 -3.55
C THR A 163 -8.73 -15.10 -4.29
N TRP A 164 -8.21 -15.02 -5.52
CA TRP A 164 -7.86 -16.20 -6.33
C TRP A 164 -6.51 -16.79 -5.94
N THR A 165 -5.50 -15.95 -5.63
CA THR A 165 -4.20 -16.40 -5.10
C THR A 165 -4.30 -16.90 -3.66
N ALA A 166 -5.10 -16.24 -2.81
CA ALA A 166 -5.30 -16.66 -1.42
C ALA A 166 -6.13 -17.96 -1.26
N ALA A 167 -7.02 -18.27 -2.20
CA ALA A 167 -7.89 -19.45 -2.13
C ALA A 167 -7.19 -20.80 -2.37
N ARG A 168 -5.95 -20.83 -2.88
CA ARG A 168 -5.28 -22.08 -3.27
C ARG A 168 -4.49 -22.77 -2.15
N ARG A 169 -4.28 -22.14 -0.97
CA ARG A 169 -3.30 -22.63 0.03
C ARG A 169 -3.71 -22.70 1.52
N GLY A 170 -4.98 -22.64 1.92
CA GLY A 170 -5.30 -22.91 3.33
C GLY A 170 -6.78 -22.97 3.68
N ARG A 171 -7.22 -24.08 4.28
CA ARG A 171 -8.63 -24.38 4.58
C ARG A 171 -9.07 -23.88 5.96
N ALA A 172 -10.39 -23.74 6.08
CA ALA A 172 -11.24 -23.60 7.28
C ALA A 172 -11.57 -22.19 7.81
N ARG A 173 -10.63 -21.25 7.99
CA ARG A 173 -10.97 -19.90 8.54
C ARG A 173 -11.45 -18.85 7.52
N TRP A 174 -11.69 -19.27 6.27
CA TRP A 174 -11.97 -18.41 5.11
C TRP A 174 -13.44 -18.29 4.71
N ALA A 175 -14.36 -18.90 5.46
CA ALA A 175 -15.80 -18.85 5.15
C ALA A 175 -16.36 -17.42 5.25
N THR A 176 -15.91 -16.63 6.22
CA THR A 176 -16.35 -15.26 6.47
C THR A 176 -15.93 -14.30 5.35
N LEU A 177 -14.72 -14.46 4.81
CA LEU A 177 -14.20 -13.70 3.66
C LEU A 177 -14.89 -14.09 2.34
N ARG A 178 -15.23 -15.38 2.16
CA ARG A 178 -16.06 -15.85 1.04
C ARG A 178 -17.49 -15.30 1.10
N LEU A 179 -18.07 -15.22 2.29
CA LEU A 179 -19.42 -14.71 2.50
C LEU A 179 -19.51 -13.20 2.24
N THR A 180 -18.54 -12.42 2.74
CA THR A 180 -18.43 -10.97 2.43
C THR A 180 -18.21 -10.74 0.94
N ALA A 181 -17.36 -11.53 0.28
CA ALA A 181 -17.17 -11.46 -1.16
C ALA A 181 -18.44 -11.81 -1.96
N ARG A 182 -19.26 -12.75 -1.48
CA ARG A 182 -20.54 -13.14 -2.12
C ARG A 182 -21.65 -12.10 -1.90
N LEU A 183 -21.71 -11.46 -0.73
CA LEU A 183 -22.65 -10.37 -0.45
C LEU A 183 -22.28 -9.09 -1.20
N ALA A 184 -20.99 -8.76 -1.29
CA ALA A 184 -20.49 -7.69 -2.14
C ALA A 184 -20.85 -7.92 -3.62
N ARG A 185 -20.77 -9.17 -4.11
CA ARG A 185 -21.19 -9.57 -5.46
C ARG A 185 -22.69 -9.33 -5.73
N LYS A 186 -23.57 -9.59 -4.76
CA LYS A 186 -25.02 -9.33 -4.90
C LYS A 186 -25.32 -7.83 -4.95
N ARG A 187 -24.70 -7.04 -4.07
CA ARG A 187 -24.85 -5.56 -4.04
C ARG A 187 -24.25 -4.88 -5.27
N LEU A 188 -23.19 -5.45 -5.85
CA LEU A 188 -22.57 -4.94 -7.07
C LEU A 188 -23.46 -5.15 -8.31
N ARG A 189 -24.16 -6.30 -8.42
CA ARG A 189 -25.08 -6.54 -9.54
C ARG A 189 -26.28 -5.59 -9.51
N SER A 190 -26.78 -5.23 -8.34
CA SER A 190 -27.86 -4.24 -8.22
C SER A 190 -27.40 -2.82 -8.59
N LEU A 191 -26.17 -2.44 -8.21
CA LEU A 191 -25.61 -1.11 -8.52
C LEU A 191 -25.21 -0.95 -10.00
N VAL A 192 -24.63 -2.00 -10.60
CA VAL A 192 -24.28 -1.99 -12.05
C VAL A 192 -25.52 -2.14 -12.92
N GLY A 193 -26.55 -2.86 -12.45
CA GLY A 193 -27.85 -2.92 -13.10
C GLY A 193 -28.54 -1.55 -13.15
N SER A 194 -28.50 -0.78 -12.05
CA SER A 194 -29.08 0.57 -12.02
C SER A 194 -28.28 1.58 -12.86
N ALA A 195 -26.94 1.49 -12.85
CA ALA A 195 -26.08 2.39 -13.63
C ALA A 195 -26.13 2.15 -15.16
N ARG A 196 -26.53 0.96 -15.61
CA ARG A 196 -26.80 0.67 -17.03
C ARG A 196 -28.18 1.15 -17.48
N ALA A 197 -29.17 1.09 -16.60
CA ALA A 197 -30.50 1.65 -16.87
C ALA A 197 -30.44 3.19 -17.00
N ASP A 198 -29.63 3.85 -16.16
CA ASP A 198 -29.52 5.33 -16.15
C ASP A 198 -28.68 5.90 -17.30
N ARG A 199 -27.84 5.08 -17.96
CA ARG A 199 -27.09 5.48 -19.17
C ARG A 199 -27.84 5.24 -20.49
N GLY A 200 -28.75 4.26 -20.52
CA GLY A 200 -29.55 3.97 -21.71
C GLY A 200 -30.59 5.04 -22.06
N ASP A 201 -31.06 5.82 -21.08
CA ASP A 201 -32.08 6.86 -21.27
C ASP A 201 -31.48 8.24 -21.61
N ARG A 202 -30.18 8.46 -21.39
CA ARG A 202 -29.50 9.72 -21.74
C ARG A 202 -28.97 9.75 -23.18
N ASP A 203 -28.42 8.63 -23.67
CA ASP A 203 -27.86 8.57 -25.03
C ASP A 203 -28.92 8.68 -26.15
N GLN A 204 -30.20 8.38 -25.87
CA GLN A 204 -31.27 8.51 -26.87
C GLN A 204 -31.83 9.93 -27.02
N ARG A 205 -31.63 10.82 -26.04
CA ARG A 205 -32.17 12.20 -26.10
C ARG A 205 -31.22 13.17 -26.81
N ASP A 206 -29.91 12.92 -26.75
CA ASP A 206 -28.91 13.84 -27.31
C ASP A 206 -28.57 13.59 -28.79
N LEU A 207 -29.00 12.46 -29.38
CA LEU A 207 -28.76 12.14 -30.79
C LEU A 207 -29.80 12.72 -31.78
N LEU A 208 -30.85 13.40 -31.30
CA LEU A 208 -31.88 14.00 -32.16
C LEU A 208 -31.80 15.53 -32.33
N ALA A 209 -30.83 16.21 -31.69
CA ALA A 209 -30.83 17.69 -31.61
C ALA A 209 -29.81 18.42 -32.50
N SER A 210 -29.14 17.77 -33.45
CA SER A 210 -28.15 18.47 -34.31
C SER A 210 -28.13 17.98 -35.76
N ARG A 211 -29.05 18.52 -36.57
CA ARG A 211 -28.89 18.65 -38.03
C ARG A 211 -28.91 20.14 -38.40
N PRO A 212 -27.87 20.71 -39.04
CA PRO A 212 -27.94 22.04 -39.62
C PRO A 212 -28.51 21.99 -41.05
N PRO A 213 -29.22 23.05 -41.52
CA PRO A 213 -29.86 23.10 -42.83
C PRO A 213 -28.89 23.55 -43.94
N PRO A 214 -29.25 23.31 -45.20
CA PRO A 214 -29.79 24.40 -46.02
C PRO A 214 -31.24 24.18 -46.50
#